data_AF-A0A8C5TEP7-F1
#
_entry.id   AF-A0A8C5TEP7-F1
#
_cell.length_a   1.000
_cell.length_b   1.000
_cell.length_c   1.000
_cell.angle_alpha   90.00
_cell.angle_beta   90.00
_cell.angle_gamma   90.00
#
_symmetry.space_group_name_H-M   'P 1'
#
loop_
_entity.id
_entity.type
_entity.pdbx_description
1 polymer ?
#
loop_
_entity_poly.entity_id
_entity_poly.type
_entity_poly.pdbx_seq_one_letter_code
_entity_poly.pdbx_strand_id
1 'polypeptide(L)'
;TSSNSIQGFIIASEKQLEASKCILLPYVPPTPVPCREIVLASHLKPLDKKDRLGQRRNVLWNPCAAPAEASPAHAELDQLPGTAAEFHRDWRRCLKSGTEKYRFLLELGGEALGRIFQADVGFGLLGEFLTVLAENIHPGDRAAVLQILQSLAGTKRFGLNVALLSQAEKESSQDLFRKLQSCDCQAAGQPGSPASCETGREAHPVDTHLEKEIEEERTVVELMKCYQVS
;
A
#
# COMPACT_ATOMS: atom_id res chain seq x y z
N THR A 1 2.59 -14.81 64.68
CA THR A 1 2.87 -14.57 63.25
C THR A 1 1.70 -14.85 62.31
N SER A 2 0.52 -15.31 62.77
CA SER A 2 -0.62 -15.59 61.86
C SER A 2 -1.59 -14.44 61.55
N SER A 3 -1.54 -13.31 62.27
CA SER A 3 -2.58 -12.26 62.10
C SER A 3 -2.38 -11.40 60.84
N ASN A 4 -1.13 -11.23 60.37
CA ASN A 4 -0.85 -10.37 59.21
C ASN A 4 -1.14 -11.03 57.85
N SER A 5 -1.26 -12.36 57.81
CA SER A 5 -1.51 -13.09 56.56
C SER A 5 -2.98 -13.07 56.15
N ILE A 6 -3.91 -13.00 57.11
CA ILE A 6 -5.35 -12.99 56.84
C ILE A 6 -5.81 -11.60 56.38
N GLN A 7 -5.25 -10.53 56.97
CA GLN A 7 -5.54 -9.16 56.55
C GLN A 7 -5.13 -8.90 55.09
N GLY A 8 -4.00 -9.45 54.64
CA GLY A 8 -3.53 -9.33 53.26
C GLY A 8 -4.42 -10.04 52.24
N PHE A 9 -5.01 -11.17 52.62
CA PHE A 9 -5.90 -11.94 51.73
C PHE A 9 -7.25 -11.26 51.51
N ILE A 10 -7.80 -10.62 52.55
CA ILE A 10 -9.05 -9.85 52.46
C ILE A 10 -8.86 -8.61 51.57
N ILE A 11 -7.76 -7.87 51.73
CA ILE A 11 -7.46 -6.69 50.92
C ILE A 11 -7.20 -7.06 49.44
N ALA A 12 -6.59 -8.21 49.17
CA ALA A 12 -6.38 -8.69 47.81
C ALA A 12 -7.69 -9.10 47.12
N SER A 13 -8.64 -9.67 47.87
CA SER A 13 -9.95 -10.06 47.35
C SER A 13 -10.86 -8.86 47.05
N GLU A 14 -10.79 -7.80 47.86
CA GLU A 14 -11.57 -6.56 47.64
C GLU A 14 -11.09 -5.78 46.41
N LYS A 15 -9.77 -5.75 46.16
CA LYS A 15 -9.21 -5.16 44.93
C LYS A 15 -9.58 -5.93 43.67
N GLN A 16 -9.70 -7.26 43.74
CA GLN A 16 -10.16 -8.08 42.61
C GLN A 16 -11.65 -7.86 42.29
N LEU A 17 -12.48 -7.63 43.31
CA LEU A 17 -13.90 -7.31 43.11
C LEU A 17 -14.10 -5.91 42.50
N GLU A 18 -13.31 -4.92 42.92
CA GLU A 18 -13.42 -3.55 42.40
C GLU A 18 -12.81 -3.41 40.99
N ALA A 19 -11.75 -4.17 40.66
CA ALA A 19 -11.21 -4.23 39.31
C ALA A 19 -12.19 -4.91 38.31
N SER A 20 -13.02 -5.84 38.80
CA SER A 20 -14.03 -6.53 37.99
C SER A 20 -15.27 -5.68 37.70
N LYS A 21 -15.56 -4.65 38.52
CA LYS A 21 -16.63 -3.68 38.25
C LYS A 21 -16.33 -2.78 37.05
N CYS A 22 -15.06 -2.49 36.79
CA CYS A 22 -14.67 -1.66 35.65
C CYS A 22 -14.83 -2.37 34.29
N ILE A 23 -14.97 -3.70 34.28
CA ILE A 23 -15.09 -4.50 33.05
C ILE A 23 -16.56 -4.74 32.66
N LEU A 24 -17.50 -4.51 33.58
CA LEU A 24 -18.94 -4.75 33.37
C LEU A 24 -19.77 -3.48 33.22
N LEU A 25 -19.18 -2.34 32.84
CA LEU A 25 -19.97 -1.23 32.33
C LEU A 25 -20.27 -1.50 30.86
N PRO A 26 -21.54 -1.66 30.46
CA PRO A 26 -21.88 -1.77 29.05
C PRO A 26 -21.35 -0.54 28.34
N TYR A 27 -20.61 -0.75 27.25
CA TYR A 27 -20.24 0.32 26.33
C TYR A 27 -21.54 0.94 25.80
N VAL A 28 -21.89 2.11 26.33
CA VAL A 28 -22.97 2.94 25.80
C VAL A 28 -22.31 3.82 24.74
N PRO A 29 -22.56 3.58 23.43
CA PRO A 29 -22.07 4.49 22.41
C PRO A 29 -22.62 5.88 22.73
N PRO A 30 -21.80 6.94 22.76
CA PRO A 30 -22.29 8.29 22.98
C PRO A 30 -23.35 8.55 21.92
N THR A 31 -24.57 8.84 22.37
CA THR A 31 -25.63 9.27 21.45
C THR A 31 -25.11 10.49 20.71
N PRO A 32 -25.31 10.61 19.39
CA PRO A 32 -24.94 11.81 18.66
C PRO A 32 -25.69 12.99 19.29
N VAL A 33 -24.98 13.75 20.13
CA VAL A 33 -25.51 14.98 20.70
C VAL A 33 -25.79 15.92 19.54
N PRO A 34 -27.00 16.47 19.40
CA PRO A 34 -27.27 17.44 18.36
C PRO A 34 -26.25 18.58 18.47
N CYS A 35 -25.72 19.08 17.35
CA CYS A 35 -24.71 20.16 17.37
C CYS A 35 -25.14 21.35 18.25
N ARG A 36 -26.46 21.57 18.37
CA ARG A 36 -27.07 22.56 19.26
C ARG A 36 -26.71 22.35 20.72
N GLU A 37 -26.68 21.13 21.24
CA GLU A 37 -26.33 20.86 22.64
C GLU A 37 -24.83 21.05 22.90
N ILE A 38 -23.97 20.67 21.94
CA ILE A 38 -22.53 20.97 22.02
C ILE A 38 -22.31 22.49 22.07
N VAL A 39 -22.98 23.24 21.21
CA VAL A 39 -22.88 24.72 21.15
C VAL A 39 -23.43 25.37 22.41
N LEU A 40 -24.47 24.80 23.03
CA LEU A 40 -25.04 25.30 24.28
C LEU A 40 -24.21 24.96 25.51
N ALA A 41 -23.63 23.75 25.58
CA ALA A 41 -22.77 23.31 26.68
C ALA A 41 -21.40 24.00 26.65
N SER A 42 -20.95 24.37 25.46
CA SER A 42 -19.79 25.21 25.27
C SER A 42 -20.22 26.65 25.56
N HIS A 43 -20.14 27.08 26.82
CA HIS A 43 -20.31 28.48 27.25
C HIS A 43 -19.22 29.41 26.65
N LEU A 44 -19.02 29.34 25.33
CA LEU A 44 -18.04 30.07 24.57
C LEU A 44 -18.54 31.50 24.48
N LYS A 45 -17.79 32.41 25.09
CA LYS A 45 -17.96 33.83 24.81
C LYS A 45 -17.65 34.04 23.32
N PRO A 46 -18.52 34.71 22.55
CA PRO A 46 -18.20 35.09 21.19
C PRO A 46 -16.87 35.84 21.19
N LEU A 47 -15.94 35.41 20.32
CA LEU A 47 -14.62 36.02 20.18
C LEU A 47 -14.77 37.52 19.92
N ASP A 48 -14.02 38.34 20.68
CA ASP A 48 -14.03 39.78 20.47
C ASP A 48 -13.39 40.09 19.09
N LYS A 49 -13.73 41.23 18.49
CA LYS A 49 -13.15 41.63 17.19
C LYS A 49 -11.62 41.74 17.25
N LYS A 50 -11.07 41.89 18.46
CA LYS A 50 -9.64 41.97 18.78
C LYS A 50 -8.95 40.60 18.93
N ASP A 51 -9.71 39.53 19.18
CA ASP A 51 -9.19 38.15 19.29
C ASP A 51 -9.00 37.47 17.93
N ARG A 52 -9.29 38.18 16.83
CA ARG A 52 -8.97 37.71 15.49
C ARG A 52 -7.45 37.65 15.35
N LEU A 53 -6.89 36.45 15.36
CA LEU A 53 -5.48 36.18 15.09
C LEU A 53 -5.07 36.78 13.73
N GLY A 54 -4.57 38.01 13.75
CA GLY A 54 -3.89 38.68 12.64
C GLY A 54 -4.71 38.95 11.38
N GLN A 55 -4.15 39.77 10.49
CA GLN A 55 -4.62 39.85 9.10
C GLN A 55 -4.72 38.43 8.56
N ARG A 56 -5.89 38.08 8.01
CA ARG A 56 -6.13 36.80 7.33
C ARG A 56 -5.07 36.60 6.25
N ARG A 57 -3.95 35.99 6.59
CA ARG A 57 -3.26 35.13 5.63
C ARG A 57 -4.31 34.08 5.32
N ASN A 58 -4.65 33.93 4.04
CA ASN A 58 -5.49 32.85 3.56
C ASN A 58 -4.77 31.54 3.91
N VAL A 59 -4.89 31.11 5.17
CA VAL A 59 -4.55 29.77 5.59
C VAL A 59 -5.64 28.95 4.96
N LEU A 60 -5.34 28.45 3.76
CA LEU A 60 -6.15 27.47 3.13
C LEU A 60 -6.13 26.25 4.04
N TRP A 61 -7.22 26.07 4.77
CA TRP A 61 -7.51 24.88 5.59
C TRP A 61 -7.57 23.59 4.76
N ASN A 62 -7.40 23.72 3.44
CA ASN A 62 -7.24 22.64 2.50
C ASN A 62 -6.07 22.99 1.56
N PRO A 63 -4.90 22.35 1.67
CA PRO A 63 -3.80 22.52 0.72
C PRO A 63 -4.23 22.34 -0.75
N CYS A 64 -5.29 21.56 -0.98
CA CYS A 64 -5.85 21.27 -2.29
C CYS A 64 -6.93 22.26 -2.75
N ALA A 65 -7.27 23.30 -1.98
CA ALA A 65 -8.27 24.31 -2.36
C ALA A 65 -7.65 25.58 -2.97
N ALA A 66 -6.34 25.59 -3.24
CA ALA A 66 -5.73 26.72 -3.93
C ALA A 66 -6.46 26.85 -5.27
N PRO A 67 -6.83 28.07 -5.71
CA PRO A 67 -7.25 28.29 -7.08
C PRO A 67 -5.99 28.10 -7.92
N ALA A 68 -5.63 26.84 -8.19
CA ALA A 68 -4.79 26.52 -9.32
C ALA A 68 -5.57 27.04 -10.53
N GLU A 69 -4.95 27.94 -11.29
CA GLU A 69 -5.41 28.21 -12.64
C GLU A 69 -5.62 26.84 -13.29
N ALA A 70 -6.82 26.62 -13.80
CA ALA A 70 -7.25 25.35 -14.33
C ALA A 70 -6.40 25.01 -15.57
N SER A 71 -5.22 24.45 -15.36
CA SER A 71 -4.52 23.71 -16.38
C SER A 71 -5.38 22.49 -16.68
N PRO A 72 -5.75 22.23 -17.95
CA PRO A 72 -6.58 21.11 -18.29
C PRO A 72 -5.93 19.83 -17.74
N ALA A 73 -6.69 19.06 -16.95
CA ALA A 73 -6.27 17.83 -16.27
C ALA A 73 -5.71 16.73 -17.18
N HIS A 74 -5.62 16.99 -18.49
CA HIS A 74 -5.06 16.11 -19.51
C HIS A 74 -3.57 16.39 -19.81
N ALA A 75 -3.01 17.51 -19.36
CA ALA A 75 -1.62 17.89 -19.65
C ALA A 75 -0.60 17.53 -18.54
N GLU A 76 -1.02 16.92 -17.44
CA GLU A 76 -0.13 16.63 -16.29
C GLU A 76 0.46 15.21 -16.29
N LEU A 77 0.01 14.30 -17.16
CA LEU A 77 0.61 12.95 -17.27
C LEU A 77 1.96 12.93 -18.00
N ASP A 78 2.41 14.07 -18.56
CA ASP A 78 3.70 14.16 -19.23
C ASP A 78 4.89 14.01 -18.26
N GLN A 79 4.64 14.07 -16.95
CA GLN A 79 5.66 13.87 -15.90
C GLN A 79 5.23 12.78 -14.91
N LEU A 80 6.17 11.89 -14.58
CA LEU A 80 5.97 10.88 -13.54
C LEU A 80 5.83 11.54 -12.16
N PRO A 81 4.92 11.06 -11.29
CA PRO A 81 4.71 11.65 -9.98
C PRO A 81 5.97 11.54 -9.12
N GLY A 82 6.33 12.63 -8.44
CA GLY A 82 7.43 12.65 -7.47
C GLY A 82 6.95 12.40 -6.03
N THR A 83 5.65 12.56 -5.78
CA THR A 83 5.06 12.45 -4.44
C THR A 83 3.83 11.56 -4.40
N ALA A 84 3.48 11.05 -3.20
CA ALA A 84 2.31 10.18 -3.04
C ALA A 84 0.99 10.90 -3.37
N ALA A 85 0.92 12.21 -3.13
CA ALA A 85 -0.28 13.01 -3.43
C ALA A 85 -0.51 13.14 -4.94
N GLU A 86 0.55 13.41 -5.71
CA GLU A 86 0.50 13.44 -7.18
C GLU A 86 0.10 12.06 -7.72
N PHE A 87 0.74 10.99 -7.23
CA PHE A 87 0.37 9.63 -7.61
C PHE A 87 -1.12 9.37 -7.36
N HIS A 88 -1.63 9.66 -6.16
CA HIS A 88 -3.05 9.41 -5.85
C HIS A 88 -3.99 10.23 -6.73
N ARG A 89 -3.64 11.48 -7.05
CA ARG A 89 -4.40 12.33 -7.97
C ARG A 89 -4.48 11.65 -9.34
N ASP A 90 -3.35 11.27 -9.90
CA ASP A 90 -3.25 10.75 -11.26
C ASP A 90 -3.89 9.36 -11.37
N TRP A 91 -3.67 8.50 -10.36
CA TRP A 91 -4.26 7.17 -10.24
C TRP A 91 -5.79 7.19 -10.22
N ARG A 92 -6.40 8.18 -9.56
CA ARG A 92 -7.86 8.30 -9.45
C ARG A 92 -8.48 9.10 -10.60
N ARG A 93 -7.83 10.17 -11.03
CA ARG A 93 -8.40 11.15 -11.98
C ARG A 93 -8.07 10.85 -13.43
N CYS A 94 -6.85 10.39 -13.71
CA CYS A 94 -6.34 10.30 -15.07
C CYS A 94 -6.37 8.87 -15.62
N LEU A 95 -6.07 7.88 -14.78
CA LEU A 95 -6.02 6.47 -15.20
C LEU A 95 -7.39 5.80 -15.02
N LYS A 96 -8.05 5.46 -16.14
CA LYS A 96 -9.42 4.91 -16.13
C LYS A 96 -9.46 3.41 -16.43
N SER A 97 -8.56 2.95 -17.30
CA SER A 97 -8.45 1.53 -17.64
C SER A 97 -7.41 0.82 -16.78
N GLY A 98 -7.62 -0.48 -16.53
CA GLY A 98 -6.63 -1.34 -15.88
C GLY A 98 -5.32 -1.40 -16.66
N THR A 99 -5.37 -1.41 -17.99
CA THR A 99 -4.18 -1.44 -18.85
C THR A 99 -3.38 -0.13 -18.79
N GLU A 100 -4.06 1.02 -18.65
CA GLU A 100 -3.39 2.32 -18.43
C GLU A 100 -2.69 2.34 -17.08
N LYS A 101 -3.38 1.88 -16.03
CA LYS A 101 -2.81 1.73 -14.69
C LYS A 101 -1.60 0.81 -14.67
N TYR A 102 -1.68 -0.31 -15.39
CA TYR A 102 -0.58 -1.26 -15.51
C TYR A 102 0.64 -0.63 -16.17
N ARG A 103 0.46 0.01 -17.33
CA ARG A 103 1.56 0.69 -18.03
C ARG A 103 2.20 1.77 -17.17
N PHE A 104 1.38 2.55 -16.47
CA PHE A 104 1.86 3.59 -15.56
C PHE A 104 2.69 3.02 -14.41
N LEU A 105 2.30 1.89 -13.82
CA LEU A 105 3.11 1.21 -12.80
C LEU A 105 4.46 0.75 -13.35
N LEU A 106 4.49 0.20 -14.56
CA LEU A 106 5.74 -0.22 -15.21
C LEU A 106 6.65 0.97 -15.53
N GLU A 107 6.08 2.05 -16.05
CA GLU A 107 6.83 3.26 -16.41
C GLU A 107 7.41 3.98 -15.19
N LEU A 108 6.64 4.04 -14.09
CA LEU A 108 7.11 4.57 -12.82
C LEU A 108 8.19 3.67 -12.19
N GLY A 109 8.03 2.35 -12.32
CA GLY A 109 8.98 1.35 -11.85
C GLY A 109 9.03 1.20 -10.32
N GLY A 110 9.72 0.15 -9.86
CA GLY A 110 9.79 -0.19 -8.43
C GLY A 110 10.50 0.87 -7.58
N GLU A 111 11.64 1.40 -8.04
CA GLU A 111 12.45 2.34 -7.26
C GLU A 111 11.71 3.65 -6.95
N ALA A 112 11.03 4.23 -7.93
CA ALA A 112 10.24 5.45 -7.71
C ALA A 112 9.05 5.14 -6.79
N LEU A 113 8.36 4.02 -7.00
CA LEU A 113 7.23 3.60 -6.18
C LEU A 113 7.64 3.40 -4.71
N GLY A 114 8.80 2.78 -4.45
CA GLY A 114 9.36 2.62 -3.12
C GLY A 114 9.74 3.95 -2.45
N ARG A 115 10.23 4.94 -3.21
CA ARG A 115 10.49 6.29 -2.69
C ARG A 115 9.20 7.04 -2.37
N ILE A 116 8.21 6.97 -3.26
CA ILE A 116 6.91 7.65 -3.11
C ILE A 116 6.14 7.10 -1.90
N PHE A 117 6.11 5.78 -1.75
CA PHE A 117 5.34 5.08 -0.72
C PHE A 117 6.19 4.57 0.45
N GLN A 118 7.39 5.12 0.65
CA GLN A 118 8.33 4.68 1.69
C GLN A 118 7.69 4.58 3.08
N ALA A 119 6.82 5.54 3.41
CA ALA A 119 6.11 5.57 4.69
C ALA A 119 4.90 4.62 4.73
N ASP A 120 4.05 4.66 3.70
CA ASP A 120 2.84 3.86 3.56
C ASP A 120 2.36 3.91 2.11
N VAL A 121 1.84 2.79 1.59
CA VAL A 121 1.14 2.72 0.29
C VAL A 121 -0.26 3.34 0.39
N GLY A 122 -0.84 3.32 1.59
CA GLY A 122 -2.18 3.81 1.83
C GLY A 122 -3.25 2.76 1.58
N PHE A 123 -4.37 2.93 2.29
CA PHE A 123 -5.45 1.96 2.34
C PHE A 123 -6.07 1.67 0.96
N GLY A 124 -6.24 0.38 0.65
CA GLY A 124 -6.88 -0.11 -0.58
C GLY A 124 -6.02 -0.03 -1.84
N LEU A 125 -4.98 0.81 -1.85
CA LEU A 125 -4.15 0.99 -3.04
C LEU A 125 -3.29 -0.25 -3.35
N LEU A 126 -2.78 -0.93 -2.32
CA LEU A 126 -2.03 -2.18 -2.50
C LEU A 126 -2.86 -3.27 -3.19
N GLY A 127 -4.13 -3.43 -2.79
CA GLY A 127 -5.04 -4.38 -3.40
C GLY A 127 -5.31 -4.04 -4.87
N GLU A 128 -5.59 -2.76 -5.16
CA GLU A 128 -5.75 -2.28 -6.53
C GLU A 128 -4.51 -2.57 -7.41
N PHE A 129 -3.29 -2.38 -6.87
CA PHE A 129 -2.06 -2.71 -7.60
C PHE A 129 -1.99 -4.20 -7.93
N LEU A 130 -2.24 -5.07 -6.95
CA LEU A 130 -2.18 -6.52 -7.13
C LEU A 130 -3.18 -7.00 -8.19
N THR A 131 -4.41 -6.49 -8.16
CA THR A 131 -5.43 -6.81 -9.16
C THR A 131 -5.04 -6.33 -10.56
N VAL A 132 -4.59 -5.08 -10.70
CA VAL A 132 -4.17 -4.53 -12.00
C VAL A 132 -3.00 -5.32 -12.59
N LEU A 133 -2.00 -5.67 -11.77
CA LEU A 133 -0.87 -6.50 -12.18
C LEU A 133 -1.32 -7.91 -12.59
N ALA A 134 -2.18 -8.56 -11.80
CA ALA A 134 -2.68 -9.89 -12.10
C ALA A 134 -3.42 -9.94 -13.45
N GLU A 135 -4.24 -8.92 -13.73
CA GLU A 135 -5.07 -8.86 -14.94
C GLU A 135 -4.26 -8.56 -16.22
N ASN A 136 -3.17 -7.80 -16.13
CA ASN A 136 -2.48 -7.23 -17.29
C ASN A 136 -1.02 -7.67 -17.47
N ILE A 137 -0.52 -8.60 -16.65
CA ILE A 137 0.88 -9.05 -16.73
C ILE A 137 1.22 -9.71 -18.08
N HIS A 138 2.38 -9.35 -18.63
CA HIS A 138 2.97 -9.99 -19.80
C HIS A 138 4.29 -10.70 -19.43
N PRO A 139 4.67 -11.80 -20.12
CA PRO A 139 5.89 -12.54 -19.81
C PRO A 139 7.17 -11.68 -19.86
N GLY A 140 7.22 -10.68 -20.74
CA GLY A 140 8.37 -9.77 -20.86
C GLY A 140 8.55 -8.79 -19.69
N ASP A 141 7.52 -8.59 -18.87
CA ASP A 141 7.53 -7.59 -17.80
C ASP A 141 7.85 -8.22 -16.43
N ARG A 142 8.14 -9.53 -16.37
CA ARG A 142 8.34 -10.29 -15.12
C ARG A 142 9.31 -9.59 -14.17
N ALA A 143 10.49 -9.23 -14.64
CA ALA A 143 11.51 -8.57 -13.84
C ALA A 143 11.03 -7.22 -13.26
N ALA A 144 10.33 -6.42 -14.07
CA ALA A 144 9.80 -5.12 -13.64
C ALA A 144 8.70 -5.29 -12.58
N VAL A 145 7.80 -6.26 -12.77
CA VAL A 145 6.75 -6.59 -11.79
C VAL A 145 7.36 -7.06 -10.47
N LEU A 146 8.41 -7.90 -10.51
CA LEU A 146 9.10 -8.34 -9.29
C LEU A 146 9.75 -7.17 -8.56
N GLN A 147 10.40 -6.25 -9.25
CA GLN A 147 10.95 -5.04 -8.63
C GLN A 147 9.87 -4.16 -7.98
N ILE A 148 8.72 -4.01 -8.63
CA ILE A 148 7.57 -3.29 -8.07
C ILE A 148 7.09 -3.96 -6.78
N LEU A 149 6.86 -5.27 -6.80
CA LEU A 149 6.40 -6.03 -5.63
C LEU A 149 7.42 -5.98 -4.48
N GLN A 150 8.71 -6.07 -4.78
CA GLN A 150 9.78 -5.95 -3.78
C GLN A 150 9.82 -4.55 -3.16
N SER A 151 9.66 -3.51 -3.97
CA SER A 151 9.64 -2.13 -3.50
C SER A 151 8.43 -1.85 -2.59
N LEU A 152 7.26 -2.43 -2.92
CA LEU A 152 6.06 -2.36 -2.09
C LEU A 152 6.21 -3.13 -0.77
N ALA A 153 6.81 -4.33 -0.82
CA ALA A 153 7.12 -5.14 0.37
C ALA A 153 8.07 -4.42 1.33
N GLY A 154 8.97 -3.57 0.83
CA GLY A 154 9.90 -2.77 1.61
C GLY A 154 9.29 -1.56 2.34
N THR A 155 8.00 -1.26 2.17
CA THR A 155 7.36 -0.11 2.83
C THR A 155 7.12 -0.34 4.33
N LYS A 156 7.22 0.71 5.15
CA LYS A 156 7.17 0.59 6.62
C LYS A 156 5.87 -0.03 7.15
N ARG A 157 4.75 0.18 6.46
CA ARG A 157 3.41 -0.31 6.84
C ARG A 157 2.93 -1.46 5.96
N PHE A 158 3.82 -2.15 5.25
CA PHE A 158 3.45 -3.24 4.36
C PHE A 158 2.58 -4.30 5.03
N GLY A 159 3.00 -4.81 6.21
CA GLY A 159 2.24 -5.85 6.92
C GLY A 159 0.81 -5.45 7.28
N LEU A 160 0.57 -4.16 7.59
CA LEU A 160 -0.79 -3.65 7.80
C LEU A 160 -1.58 -3.65 6.50
N ASN A 161 -0.99 -3.19 5.40
CA ASN A 161 -1.65 -3.19 4.10
C ASN A 161 -2.03 -4.61 3.64
N VAL A 162 -1.15 -5.61 3.86
CA VAL A 162 -1.46 -7.01 3.55
C VAL A 162 -2.59 -7.56 4.43
N ALA A 163 -2.60 -7.22 5.72
CA ALA A 163 -3.67 -7.65 6.64
C ALA A 163 -5.04 -7.08 6.27
N LEU A 164 -5.07 -5.92 5.60
CA LEU A 164 -6.29 -5.23 5.17
C LEU A 164 -6.79 -5.66 3.77
N LEU A 165 -6.06 -6.53 3.06
CA LEU A 165 -6.51 -7.08 1.79
C LEU A 165 -7.80 -7.90 1.98
N SER A 166 -8.78 -7.63 1.14
CA SER A 166 -10.00 -8.43 1.01
C SER A 166 -9.68 -9.82 0.44
N GLN A 167 -10.65 -10.73 0.57
CA GLN A 167 -10.49 -12.09 0.04
C GLN A 167 -10.29 -12.10 -1.49
N ALA A 168 -11.03 -11.27 -2.22
CA ALA A 168 -10.89 -11.15 -3.67
C ALA A 168 -9.51 -10.64 -4.09
N GLU A 169 -8.94 -9.67 -3.36
CA GLU A 169 -7.60 -9.15 -3.65
C GLU A 169 -6.51 -10.17 -3.32
N LYS A 170 -6.70 -11.01 -2.29
CA LYS A 170 -5.80 -12.14 -1.99
C LYS A 170 -5.83 -13.21 -3.07
N GLU A 171 -7.00 -13.45 -3.67
CA GLU A 171 -7.11 -14.35 -4.81
C GLU A 171 -6.41 -13.78 -6.06
N SER A 172 -6.56 -12.47 -6.30
CA SER A 172 -5.79 -11.79 -7.36
C SER A 172 -4.28 -11.87 -7.11
N SER A 173 -3.81 -11.74 -5.87
CA SER A 173 -2.40 -11.87 -5.55
C SER A 173 -1.89 -13.29 -5.78
N GLN A 174 -2.65 -14.32 -5.36
CA GLN A 174 -2.33 -15.73 -5.67
C GLN A 174 -2.25 -15.98 -7.18
N ASP A 175 -3.17 -15.42 -7.96
CA ASP A 175 -3.16 -15.56 -9.42
C ASP A 175 -1.94 -14.88 -10.06
N LEU A 176 -1.57 -13.68 -9.58
CA LEU A 176 -0.36 -12.98 -10.02
C LEU A 176 0.90 -13.83 -9.78
N PHE A 177 1.09 -14.38 -8.58
CA PHE A 177 2.26 -15.20 -8.29
C PHE A 177 2.27 -16.50 -9.10
N ARG A 178 1.11 -17.12 -9.35
CA ARG A 178 1.00 -18.28 -10.25
C ARG A 178 1.46 -17.94 -11.67
N LYS A 179 1.04 -16.79 -12.20
CA LYS A 179 1.48 -16.30 -13.51
C LYS A 179 2.98 -16.02 -13.55
N LEU A 180 3.54 -15.40 -12.51
CA LEU A 180 4.97 -15.13 -12.39
C LEU A 180 5.84 -16.41 -12.34
N GLN A 181 5.31 -17.49 -11.78
CA GLN A 181 5.93 -18.83 -11.78
C GLN A 181 5.76 -19.59 -13.10
N SER A 182 4.78 -19.21 -13.93
CA SER A 182 4.42 -19.96 -15.15
C SER A 182 4.98 -19.32 -16.42
N CYS A 183 5.56 -18.12 -16.33
CA CYS A 183 6.15 -17.40 -17.46
C CYS A 183 7.42 -18.06 -18.03
N ASP A 184 7.90 -19.13 -17.41
CA ASP A 184 9.15 -19.82 -17.77
C ASP A 184 9.02 -20.76 -19.00
N CYS A 185 7.85 -20.81 -19.68
CA CYS A 185 7.55 -21.88 -20.65
C CYS A 185 7.37 -21.48 -22.13
N GLN A 186 7.28 -20.21 -22.50
CA GLN A 186 6.85 -19.82 -23.87
C GLN A 186 7.97 -19.44 -24.87
N ALA A 187 9.24 -19.67 -24.54
CA ALA A 187 10.34 -19.41 -25.48
C ALA A 187 10.78 -20.63 -26.32
N ALA A 188 10.31 -21.85 -26.02
CA ALA A 188 10.76 -23.07 -26.70
C ALA A 188 9.61 -23.77 -27.45
N GLY A 189 9.19 -23.20 -28.59
CA GLY A 189 8.01 -23.70 -29.31
C GLY A 189 7.89 -23.35 -30.79
N GLN A 190 9.00 -23.18 -31.52
CA GLN A 190 8.99 -23.32 -32.99
C GLN A 190 10.18 -24.17 -33.45
N PRO A 191 9.95 -25.42 -33.91
CA PRO A 191 10.95 -26.22 -34.59
C PRO A 191 11.00 -25.80 -36.08
N GLY A 192 11.93 -24.92 -36.42
CA GLY A 192 12.36 -24.65 -37.79
C GLY A 192 13.72 -25.28 -38.04
N SER A 193 13.79 -26.17 -39.03
CA SER A 193 14.92 -27.03 -39.41
C SER A 193 16.32 -26.39 -39.51
N PRO A 194 17.39 -27.22 -39.46
CA PRO A 194 18.78 -26.79 -39.38
C PRO A 194 19.38 -26.54 -40.78
N ALA A 195 20.19 -25.49 -40.90
CA ALA A 195 21.19 -25.37 -41.95
C ALA A 195 22.45 -24.73 -41.36
N SER A 196 23.53 -25.51 -41.40
CA SER A 196 24.86 -25.24 -40.87
C SER A 196 25.52 -23.98 -41.46
N CYS A 197 26.42 -23.35 -40.70
CA CYS A 197 27.80 -23.04 -41.07
C CYS A 197 28.49 -22.25 -39.94
N GLU A 198 29.54 -22.84 -39.42
CA GLU A 198 30.44 -22.38 -38.36
C GLU A 198 31.37 -21.21 -38.76
N THR A 199 31.58 -20.25 -37.86
CA THR A 199 32.85 -19.50 -37.72
C THR A 199 32.88 -18.68 -36.43
N GLY A 200 33.71 -19.13 -35.49
CA GLY A 200 34.71 -18.34 -34.76
C GLY A 200 34.32 -17.10 -33.96
N ARG A 201 34.59 -17.22 -32.65
CA ARG A 201 35.10 -16.22 -31.68
C ARG A 201 34.09 -15.56 -30.71
N GLU A 202 34.51 -15.65 -29.46
CA GLU A 202 34.21 -14.82 -28.27
C GLU A 202 33.19 -15.30 -27.24
N ALA A 203 33.62 -15.11 -25.99
CA ALA A 203 33.27 -15.85 -24.80
C ALA A 203 32.12 -15.21 -24.02
N HIS A 204 31.39 -16.05 -23.27
CA HIS A 204 30.46 -15.73 -22.17
C HIS A 204 29.27 -14.79 -22.49
N PRO A 205 28.09 -15.38 -22.77
CA PRO A 205 26.83 -14.76 -22.34
C PRO A 205 25.83 -15.74 -21.70
N VAL A 206 26.11 -17.05 -21.63
CA VAL A 206 25.13 -18.07 -21.22
C VAL A 206 24.99 -18.19 -19.69
N ASP A 207 26.08 -18.01 -18.94
CA ASP A 207 26.06 -18.18 -17.47
C ASP A 207 25.21 -17.11 -16.76
N THR A 208 25.25 -15.86 -17.23
CA THR A 208 24.55 -14.73 -16.61
C THR A 208 23.02 -14.80 -16.72
N HIS A 209 22.48 -15.49 -17.74
CA HIS A 209 21.03 -15.58 -17.92
C HIS A 209 20.42 -16.56 -16.92
N LEU A 210 21.06 -17.72 -16.76
CA LEU A 210 20.60 -18.76 -15.85
C LEU A 210 20.68 -18.30 -14.39
N GLU A 211 21.74 -17.56 -14.02
CA GLU A 211 21.88 -16.97 -12.69
C GLU A 211 20.76 -15.96 -12.38
N LYS A 212 20.36 -15.15 -13.37
CA LYS A 212 19.29 -14.17 -13.24
C LYS A 212 17.91 -14.85 -13.08
N GLU A 213 17.65 -15.91 -13.83
CA GLU A 213 16.41 -16.69 -13.69
C GLU A 213 16.27 -17.30 -12.29
N ILE A 214 17.36 -17.87 -11.77
CA ILE A 214 17.40 -18.43 -10.40
C ILE A 214 17.18 -17.35 -9.34
N GLU A 215 17.76 -16.16 -9.53
CA GLU A 215 17.56 -15.02 -8.62
C GLU A 215 16.10 -14.53 -8.64
N GLU A 216 15.48 -14.44 -9.82
CA GLU A 216 14.08 -14.07 -9.95
C GLU A 216 13.15 -15.11 -9.32
N GLU A 217 13.41 -16.41 -9.50
CA GLU A 217 12.68 -17.49 -8.81
C GLU A 217 12.79 -17.39 -7.28
N ARG A 218 14.00 -17.17 -6.76
CA ARG A 218 14.21 -16.96 -5.34
C ARG A 218 13.41 -15.77 -4.83
N THR A 219 13.40 -14.69 -5.59
CA THR A 219 12.66 -13.46 -5.28
C THR A 219 11.16 -13.72 -5.26
N VAL A 220 10.63 -14.50 -6.21
CA VAL A 220 9.22 -14.93 -6.22
C VAL A 220 8.86 -15.65 -4.93
N VAL A 221 9.66 -16.63 -4.51
CA VAL A 221 9.40 -17.42 -3.29
C VAL A 221 9.44 -16.56 -2.04
N GLU A 222 10.34 -15.59 -1.95
CA GLU A 222 10.39 -14.64 -0.85
C GLU A 222 9.15 -13.75 -0.81
N LEU A 223 8.77 -13.18 -1.95
CA LEU A 223 7.60 -12.31 -2.06
C LEU A 223 6.30 -13.05 -1.74
N MET A 224 6.15 -14.30 -2.15
CA MET A 224 4.98 -15.10 -1.77
C MET A 224 4.80 -15.19 -0.25
N LYS A 225 5.89 -15.34 0.51
CA LYS A 225 5.84 -15.32 1.98
C LYS A 225 5.41 -13.96 2.51
N CYS A 226 5.96 -12.87 1.96
CA CYS A 226 5.61 -11.51 2.35
C CYS A 226 4.12 -11.19 2.12
N TYR A 227 3.58 -11.59 0.98
CA TYR A 227 2.18 -11.36 0.60
C TYR A 227 1.22 -12.40 1.20
N GLN A 228 1.70 -13.33 2.03
CA GLN A 228 0.91 -14.42 2.64
C GLN A 228 0.18 -15.28 1.59
N VAL A 229 0.86 -15.50 0.47
CA VAL A 229 0.45 -16.35 -0.63
C VAL A 229 1.14 -17.69 -0.39
N SER A 230 0.42 -18.65 0.20
CA SER A 230 0.92 -20.00 0.48
C SER A 230 -0.12 -21.04 0.11
#